data_AF-A0A3B8QC74-F1
#
_entry.id   AF-A0A3B8QC74-F1
#
_cell.length_a   1.000
_cell.length_b   1.000
_cell.length_c   1.000
_cell.angle_alpha   90.00
_cell.angle_beta   90.00
_cell.angle_gamma   90.00
#
_symmetry.space_group_name_H-M   'P 1'
#
loop_
_entity.id
_entity.type
_entity.pdbx_description
1 polymer ?
#
loop_
_entity_poly.entity_id
_entity_poly.type
_entity_poly.pdbx_seq_one_letter_code
_entity_poly.pdbx_strand_id
1 'polypeptide(L)'
;MNQNSRFQSLLILACGVALGGMAMTGAYRSVLPTAVAAAPPDKGLDLTALQTEVSRLKGLVPDQSHAMADVGYHFANVWFAGQRQNWPLAKFYLDETRSHLKWAVRIIPVRKTKAGDLDLGGILEGIDNSLLSELGASIEAKDGARFEAGYRKTLEGCYSCHQAAEKPYLRPQVPLVPPQPIMNTDPDAKWPN
;
A
#
# COMPACT_ATOMS: atom_id res chain seq x y z
N MET A 1 -21.93 54.45 -20.03
CA MET A 1 -20.48 54.17 -19.88
C MET A 1 -19.85 54.43 -21.24
N ASN A 2 -19.67 55.67 -21.70
CA ASN A 2 -18.64 56.66 -21.32
C ASN A 2 -17.23 56.04 -21.42
N GLN A 3 -16.60 56.11 -22.60
CA GLN A 3 -15.54 57.06 -23.03
C GLN A 3 -14.20 56.31 -23.11
N ASN A 4 -13.28 56.48 -24.05
CA ASN A 4 -13.16 57.33 -25.23
C ASN A 4 -12.01 56.70 -26.05
N SER A 5 -12.24 56.34 -27.31
CA SER A 5 -11.98 57.19 -28.48
C SER A 5 -10.63 56.87 -29.13
N ARG A 6 -10.74 56.11 -30.21
CA ARG A 6 -9.80 56.07 -31.32
C ARG A 6 -10.02 57.35 -32.13
N PHE A 7 -9.04 58.24 -32.19
CA PHE A 7 -8.92 59.27 -33.24
C PHE A 7 -7.62 58.95 -33.98
N GLN A 8 -7.66 58.34 -35.17
CA GLN A 8 -7.84 58.99 -36.47
C GLN A 8 -6.92 60.20 -36.66
N SER A 9 -5.90 60.05 -37.52
CA SER A 9 -5.44 61.01 -38.55
C SER A 9 -4.28 60.35 -39.30
N LEU A 10 -4.50 59.81 -40.51
CA LEU A 10 -4.29 60.49 -41.78
C LEU A 10 -2.88 61.11 -41.91
N LEU A 11 -2.05 60.41 -42.70
CA LEU A 11 -1.29 60.94 -43.85
C LEU A 11 -0.35 62.16 -43.65
N ILE A 12 0.87 61.95 -44.14
CA ILE A 12 1.76 62.91 -44.88
C ILE A 12 3.00 63.45 -44.13
N LEU A 13 4.13 62.97 -44.66
CA LEU A 13 5.40 63.65 -44.98
C LEU A 13 6.15 64.50 -43.93
N ALA A 14 7.40 64.06 -43.77
CA ALA A 14 8.63 64.78 -44.16
C ALA A 14 9.37 65.63 -43.13
N CYS A 15 10.70 65.43 -43.22
CA CYS A 15 11.80 66.33 -42.85
C CYS A 15 11.96 66.63 -41.36
N GLY A 16 13.13 66.61 -40.76
CA GLY A 16 14.51 66.42 -41.21
C GLY A 16 15.32 66.28 -39.92
N VAL A 17 16.18 65.27 -39.86
CA VAL A 17 17.64 65.42 -39.85
C VAL A 17 18.18 66.47 -38.86
N ALA A 18 19.02 65.92 -37.97
CA ALA A 18 20.21 66.52 -37.38
C ALA A 18 20.11 67.32 -36.07
N LEU A 19 20.65 66.64 -35.05
CA LEU A 19 21.75 67.08 -34.19
C LEU A 19 21.50 68.12 -33.09
N GLY A 20 21.87 67.69 -31.88
CA GLY A 20 22.21 68.54 -30.74
C GLY A 20 21.08 68.59 -29.71
N GLY A 21 21.29 68.31 -28.43
CA GLY A 21 22.50 68.01 -27.68
C GLY A 21 22.14 68.02 -26.19
N MET A 22 22.94 67.29 -25.43
CA MET A 22 23.25 67.50 -24.01
C MET A 22 22.22 67.15 -22.90
N ALA A 23 22.72 66.22 -22.07
CA ALA A 23 22.58 66.11 -20.61
C ALA A 23 21.27 65.60 -20.00
N MET A 24 21.22 64.29 -19.78
CA MET A 24 20.69 63.73 -18.54
C MET A 24 21.63 62.61 -18.06
N THR A 25 22.40 62.90 -17.03
CA THR A 25 23.21 61.93 -16.28
C THR A 25 22.27 61.01 -15.49
N GLY A 26 21.75 59.99 -16.15
CA GLY A 26 21.07 58.86 -15.52
C GLY A 26 22.00 57.65 -15.49
N ALA A 27 22.33 57.17 -14.30
CA ALA A 27 23.13 55.97 -14.10
C ALA A 27 22.38 54.74 -14.66
N TYR A 28 22.64 54.40 -15.92
CA TYR A 28 22.24 53.12 -16.50
C TYR A 28 23.07 52.02 -15.84
N ARG A 29 22.53 51.39 -14.81
CA ARG A 29 23.02 50.09 -14.34
C ARG A 29 22.73 49.08 -15.43
N SER A 30 23.77 48.64 -16.12
CA SER A 30 23.74 47.45 -16.97
C SER A 30 23.26 46.28 -16.11
N VAL A 31 22.05 45.80 -16.34
CA VAL A 31 21.64 44.48 -15.83
C VAL A 31 22.43 43.48 -16.65
N LEU A 32 23.53 42.99 -16.08
CA LEU A 32 24.23 41.84 -16.63
C LEU A 32 23.23 40.68 -16.73
N PRO A 33 23.20 39.91 -17.82
CA PRO A 33 22.43 38.69 -17.84
C PRO A 33 22.90 37.81 -16.69
N THR A 34 22.02 37.50 -15.76
CA THR A 34 22.26 36.51 -14.71
C THR A 34 22.65 35.22 -15.43
N ALA A 35 23.89 34.78 -15.22
CA ALA A 35 24.30 33.45 -15.65
C ALA A 35 23.29 32.46 -15.09
N VAL A 36 22.58 31.75 -15.97
CA VAL A 36 21.82 30.57 -15.56
C VAL A 36 22.87 29.65 -14.94
N ALA A 37 22.80 29.47 -13.63
CA ALA A 37 23.65 28.52 -12.94
C ALA A 37 23.49 27.19 -13.66
N ALA A 38 24.60 26.63 -14.14
CA ALA A 38 24.60 25.30 -14.73
C ALA A 38 23.87 24.35 -13.77
N ALA A 39 22.92 23.58 -14.30
CA ALA A 39 22.28 22.52 -13.53
C ALA A 39 23.40 21.70 -12.84
N PRO A 40 23.23 21.32 -11.57
CA PRO A 40 24.22 20.51 -10.89
C PRO A 40 24.55 19.30 -11.77
N PRO A 41 25.83 18.91 -11.89
CA PRO A 41 26.21 17.77 -12.72
C PRO A 41 25.36 16.58 -12.28
N ASP A 42 24.76 15.90 -13.26
CA ASP A 42 24.06 14.64 -13.04
C ASP A 42 25.01 13.74 -12.25
N LYS A 43 24.72 13.57 -10.95
CA LYS A 43 25.48 12.66 -10.10
C LYS A 43 25.05 11.29 -10.58
N GLY A 44 25.73 10.80 -11.62
CA GLY A 44 25.45 9.53 -12.26
C GLY A 44 25.15 8.46 -11.22
N LEU A 45 24.22 7.57 -11.56
CA LEU A 45 23.64 6.59 -10.66
C LEU A 45 24.70 5.88 -9.78
N ASP A 46 24.77 6.20 -8.49
CA ASP A 46 25.68 5.56 -7.54
C ASP A 46 25.07 4.24 -7.05
N LEU A 47 25.47 3.14 -7.70
CA LEU A 47 25.05 1.79 -7.35
C LEU A 47 25.41 1.39 -5.91
N THR A 48 26.49 1.94 -5.34
CA THR A 48 26.93 1.62 -3.97
C THR A 48 26.03 2.30 -2.95
N ALA A 49 25.69 3.57 -3.18
CA ALA A 49 24.71 4.27 -2.37
C ALA A 49 23.34 3.59 -2.43
N LEU A 50 22.89 3.16 -3.62
CA LEU A 50 21.65 2.40 -3.77
C LEU A 50 21.68 1.06 -3.02
N GLN A 51 22.78 0.30 -3.09
CA GLN A 51 22.90 -0.97 -2.37
C GLN A 51 22.88 -0.78 -0.85
N THR A 52 23.51 0.30 -0.37
CA THR A 52 23.50 0.69 1.05
C THR A 52 22.08 1.03 1.50
N GLU A 53 21.37 1.82 0.70
CA GLU A 53 19.99 2.21 0.98
C GLU A 53 19.04 1.00 0.96
N VAL A 54 19.17 0.09 -0.02
CA VAL A 54 18.40 -1.17 -0.05
C VAL A 54 18.66 -2.01 1.20
N SER A 55 19.91 -2.09 1.66
CA SER A 55 20.26 -2.85 2.86
C SER A 55 19.66 -2.21 4.12
N ARG A 56 19.68 -0.88 4.19
CA ARG A 56 19.02 -0.11 5.26
C ARG A 56 17.51 -0.34 5.26
N LEU A 57 16.85 -0.22 4.11
CA LEU A 57 15.40 -0.44 3.96
C LEU A 57 15.01 -1.87 4.33
N LYS A 58 15.79 -2.88 3.91
CA LYS A 58 15.58 -4.28 4.32
C LYS A 58 15.63 -4.48 5.84
N GLY A 59 16.43 -3.68 6.55
CA GLY A 59 16.48 -3.69 8.01
C GLY A 59 15.34 -2.94 8.70
N LEU A 60 14.53 -2.17 7.95
CA LEU A 60 13.41 -1.38 8.49
C LEU A 60 12.04 -1.96 8.17
N VAL A 61 11.91 -2.75 7.09
CA VAL A 61 10.64 -3.37 6.75
C VAL A 61 10.26 -4.46 7.76
N PRO A 62 8.96 -4.64 8.07
CA PRO A 62 8.54 -5.69 8.98
C PRO A 62 8.97 -7.08 8.49
N ASP A 63 9.31 -7.94 9.44
CA ASP A 63 9.61 -9.33 9.17
C ASP A 63 8.34 -10.16 8.91
N GLN A 64 8.54 -11.42 8.52
CA GLN A 64 7.42 -12.33 8.26
C GLN A 64 6.62 -12.64 9.53
N SER A 65 7.21 -12.53 10.73
CA SER A 65 6.49 -12.79 11.98
C SER A 65 5.44 -11.72 12.25
N HIS A 66 5.73 -10.47 11.90
CA HIS A 66 4.77 -9.37 11.96
C HIS A 66 3.59 -9.60 11.02
N ALA A 67 3.86 -9.94 9.76
CA ALA A 67 2.80 -10.28 8.80
C ALA A 67 1.94 -11.47 9.30
N MET A 68 2.55 -12.48 9.93
CA MET A 68 1.80 -13.61 10.49
C MET A 68 1.01 -13.26 11.76
N ALA A 69 1.43 -12.26 12.54
CA ALA A 69 0.63 -11.73 13.64
C ALA A 69 -0.65 -11.06 13.11
N ASP A 70 -0.56 -10.31 12.02
CA ASP A 70 -1.71 -9.69 11.36
C ASP A 70 -2.65 -10.75 10.76
N VAL A 71 -2.11 -11.80 10.13
CA VAL A 71 -2.90 -12.97 9.71
C VAL A 71 -3.69 -13.56 10.88
N GLY A 72 -3.04 -13.76 12.04
CA GLY A 72 -3.69 -14.26 13.24
C GLY A 72 -4.82 -13.34 13.72
N TYR A 73 -4.57 -12.03 13.72
CA TYR A 73 -5.57 -11.01 14.09
C TYR A 73 -6.80 -11.05 13.16
N HIS A 74 -6.59 -10.97 11.84
CA HIS A 74 -7.69 -10.93 10.89
C HIS A 74 -8.45 -12.26 10.88
N PHE A 75 -7.75 -13.40 10.88
CA PHE A 75 -8.41 -14.70 10.84
C PHE A 75 -9.17 -15.02 12.13
N ALA A 76 -8.71 -14.54 13.29
CA ALA A 76 -9.49 -14.63 14.52
C ALA A 76 -10.80 -13.83 14.41
N ASN A 77 -10.79 -12.65 13.79
CA ASN A 77 -12.00 -11.85 13.61
C ASN A 77 -12.97 -12.41 12.56
N VAL A 78 -12.51 -13.20 11.59
CA VAL A 78 -13.41 -13.96 10.69
C VAL A 78 -14.38 -14.81 11.51
N TRP A 79 -13.87 -15.52 12.53
CA TRP A 79 -14.68 -16.38 13.41
C TRP A 79 -15.80 -15.60 14.08
N PHE A 80 -15.49 -14.51 14.78
CA PHE A 80 -16.48 -13.74 15.53
C PHE A 80 -17.49 -13.04 14.61
N ALA A 81 -17.06 -12.51 13.48
CA ALA A 81 -17.96 -11.92 12.50
C ALA A 81 -18.93 -12.97 11.90
N GLY A 82 -18.42 -14.15 11.54
CA GLY A 82 -19.25 -15.24 11.01
C GLY A 82 -20.22 -15.82 12.05
N GLN A 83 -19.80 -15.98 13.31
CA GLN A 83 -20.68 -16.41 14.42
C GLN A 83 -21.82 -15.43 14.67
N ARG A 84 -21.60 -14.13 14.44
CA ARG A 84 -22.64 -13.09 14.51
C ARG A 84 -23.40 -12.90 13.21
N GLN A 85 -23.13 -13.72 12.19
CA GLN A 85 -23.72 -13.61 10.85
C GLN A 85 -23.50 -12.23 10.21
N ASN A 86 -22.45 -11.52 10.62
CA ASN A 86 -22.02 -10.29 10.00
C ASN A 86 -21.15 -10.61 8.78
N TRP A 87 -21.80 -11.11 7.74
CA TRP A 87 -21.15 -11.63 6.53
C TRP A 87 -20.25 -10.61 5.82
N PRO A 88 -20.63 -9.32 5.69
CA PRO A 88 -19.72 -8.31 5.12
C PRO A 88 -18.43 -8.17 5.92
N LEU A 89 -18.53 -8.15 7.26
CA LEU A 89 -17.36 -8.07 8.13
C LEU A 89 -16.52 -9.35 8.09
N ALA A 90 -17.16 -10.52 8.06
CA ALA A 90 -16.47 -11.80 7.91
C ALA A 90 -15.70 -11.87 6.59
N LYS A 91 -16.30 -11.42 5.49
CA LYS A 91 -15.65 -11.32 4.18
C LYS A 91 -14.47 -10.36 4.21
N PHE A 92 -14.64 -9.16 4.79
CA PHE A 92 -13.55 -8.19 4.95
C PHE A 92 -12.35 -8.83 5.65
N TYR A 93 -12.55 -9.47 6.80
CA TYR A 93 -11.47 -10.11 7.54
C TYR A 93 -10.84 -11.31 6.82
N LEU A 94 -11.61 -12.05 6.01
CA LEU A 94 -11.06 -13.13 5.20
C LEU A 94 -10.19 -12.59 4.07
N ASP A 95 -10.60 -11.50 3.42
CA ASP A 95 -9.83 -10.84 2.38
C ASP A 95 -8.53 -10.23 2.95
N GLU A 96 -8.59 -9.61 4.14
CA GLU A 96 -7.40 -9.16 4.86
C GLU A 96 -6.47 -10.32 5.23
N THR A 97 -7.02 -11.46 5.69
CA THR A 97 -6.24 -12.68 5.96
C THR A 97 -5.47 -13.12 4.72
N ARG A 98 -6.13 -13.19 3.55
CA ARG A 98 -5.50 -13.57 2.27
C ARG A 98 -4.41 -12.58 1.86
N SER A 99 -4.67 -11.28 2.01
CA SER A 99 -3.70 -10.22 1.71
C SER A 99 -2.42 -10.36 2.54
N HIS A 100 -2.56 -10.58 3.85
CA HIS A 100 -1.44 -10.67 4.78
C HIS A 100 -0.67 -12.00 4.66
N LEU A 101 -1.34 -13.10 4.31
CA LEU A 101 -0.65 -14.35 3.94
C LEU A 101 0.22 -14.14 2.69
N LYS A 102 -0.31 -13.47 1.65
CA LYS A 102 0.45 -13.14 0.43
C LYS A 102 1.62 -12.20 0.75
N TRP A 103 1.45 -11.25 1.66
CA TRP A 103 2.54 -10.42 2.15
C TRP A 103 3.61 -11.24 2.86
N ALA A 104 3.24 -12.12 3.80
CA ALA A 104 4.17 -12.98 4.51
C ALA A 104 5.03 -13.81 3.54
N VAL A 105 4.42 -14.42 2.52
CA VAL A 105 5.14 -15.21 1.51
C VAL A 105 5.99 -14.34 0.59
N ARG A 106 5.62 -13.08 0.32
CA ARG A 106 6.50 -12.16 -0.43
C ARG A 106 7.78 -11.79 0.35
N ILE A 107 7.70 -11.71 1.69
CA ILE A 107 8.89 -11.45 2.53
C ILE A 107 9.85 -12.64 2.47
N ILE A 108 9.32 -13.86 2.65
CA ILE A 108 10.11 -15.09 2.56
C ILE A 108 9.35 -16.08 1.66
N PRO A 109 9.65 -16.13 0.35
CA PRO A 109 8.95 -17.03 -0.58
C PRO A 109 9.47 -18.47 -0.48
N VAL A 110 10.76 -18.63 -0.20
CA VAL A 110 11.39 -19.94 -0.01
C VAL A 110 12.06 -19.98 1.35
N ARG A 111 11.76 -21.02 2.14
CA ARG A 111 12.43 -21.28 3.42
C ARG A 111 13.41 -22.44 3.28
N LYS A 112 14.57 -22.32 3.93
CA LYS A 112 15.49 -23.44 4.10
C LYS A 112 14.99 -24.30 5.26
N THR A 113 14.81 -25.59 5.01
CA THR A 113 14.41 -26.60 6.00
C THR A 113 15.44 -27.72 6.01
N LYS A 114 15.35 -28.68 6.94
CA LYS A 114 16.21 -29.87 6.94
C LYS A 114 16.03 -30.73 5.69
N ALA A 115 14.86 -30.69 5.06
CA ALA A 115 14.53 -31.42 3.83
C ALA A 115 14.95 -30.68 2.55
N GLY A 116 15.50 -29.46 2.67
CA GLY A 116 15.86 -28.60 1.54
C GLY A 116 14.98 -27.36 1.44
N ASP A 117 14.86 -26.85 0.21
CA ASP A 117 14.12 -25.63 -0.08
C ASP A 117 12.61 -25.90 -0.07
N LEU A 118 11.89 -25.15 0.75
CA LEU A 118 10.44 -25.20 0.86
C LEU A 118 9.84 -23.98 0.16
N ASP A 119 9.10 -24.22 -0.91
CA ASP A 119 8.33 -23.18 -1.60
C ASP A 119 7.04 -22.84 -0.80
N LEU A 120 7.05 -21.69 -0.12
CA LEU A 120 5.87 -21.21 0.60
C LEU A 120 4.81 -20.63 -0.35
N GLY A 121 5.21 -20.21 -1.56
CA GLY A 121 4.31 -19.75 -2.61
C GLY A 121 3.32 -20.82 -3.02
N GLY A 122 3.83 -21.97 -3.46
CA GLY A 122 2.99 -23.11 -3.85
C GLY A 122 2.12 -23.65 -2.71
N ILE A 123 2.62 -23.67 -1.47
CA ILE A 123 1.82 -24.09 -0.31
C ILE A 123 0.65 -23.12 -0.08
N LEU A 124 0.92 -21.80 -0.08
CA LEU A 124 -0.12 -20.80 0.10
C LEU A 124 -1.14 -20.84 -1.03
N GLU A 125 -0.70 -21.01 -2.28
CA GLU A 125 -1.62 -21.14 -3.42
C GLU A 125 -2.58 -22.33 -3.25
N GLY A 126 -2.06 -23.47 -2.81
CA GLY A 126 -2.88 -24.63 -2.48
C GLY A 126 -3.92 -24.35 -1.39
N ILE A 127 -3.53 -23.63 -0.33
CA ILE A 127 -4.43 -23.22 0.76
C ILE A 127 -5.47 -22.19 0.28
N ASP A 128 -5.08 -21.22 -0.55
CA ASP A 128 -5.95 -20.15 -1.06
C ASP A 128 -7.02 -20.73 -2.01
N ASN A 129 -6.59 -21.55 -2.96
CA ASN A 129 -7.46 -22.15 -3.98
C ASN A 129 -8.37 -23.26 -3.45
N SER A 130 -8.14 -23.75 -2.23
CA SER A 130 -8.98 -24.75 -1.57
C SER A 130 -9.66 -24.18 -0.32
N LEU A 131 -9.00 -24.26 0.83
CA LEU A 131 -9.55 -23.99 2.16
C LEU A 131 -10.10 -22.57 2.30
N LEU A 132 -9.33 -21.55 1.90
CA LEU A 132 -9.79 -20.16 2.00
C LEU A 132 -10.90 -19.87 0.99
N SER A 133 -10.88 -20.50 -0.19
CA SER A 133 -11.93 -20.38 -1.20
C SER A 133 -13.24 -21.03 -0.76
N GLU A 134 -13.18 -22.25 -0.19
CA GLU A 134 -14.34 -22.93 0.41
C GLU A 134 -14.95 -22.12 1.57
N LEU A 135 -14.10 -21.57 2.44
CA LEU A 135 -14.54 -20.68 3.52
C LEU A 135 -15.20 -19.42 2.96
N GLY A 136 -14.61 -18.79 1.94
CA GLY A 136 -15.18 -17.63 1.25
C GLY A 136 -16.56 -17.93 0.65
N ALA A 137 -16.70 -19.07 -0.04
CA ALA A 137 -17.97 -19.50 -0.62
C ALA A 137 -19.06 -19.70 0.46
N SER A 138 -18.70 -20.21 1.64
CA SER A 138 -19.65 -20.34 2.75
C SER A 138 -20.13 -18.99 3.30
N ILE A 139 -19.23 -17.98 3.34
CA ILE A 139 -19.56 -16.60 3.75
C ILE A 139 -20.50 -15.96 2.72
N GLU A 140 -20.22 -16.13 1.43
CA GLU A 140 -21.07 -15.62 0.34
C GLU A 140 -22.45 -16.27 0.35
N ALA A 141 -22.51 -17.58 0.61
CA ALA A 141 -23.75 -18.33 0.75
C ALA A 141 -24.48 -18.06 2.08
N LYS A 142 -23.86 -17.33 3.02
CA LYS A 142 -24.38 -17.08 4.38
C LYS A 142 -24.73 -18.36 5.14
N ASP A 143 -23.98 -19.43 4.88
CA ASP A 143 -24.21 -20.76 5.44
C ASP A 143 -23.35 -20.95 6.70
N GLY A 144 -23.96 -20.78 7.87
CA GLY A 144 -23.26 -20.86 9.15
C GLY A 144 -22.64 -22.22 9.45
N ALA A 145 -23.29 -23.31 9.04
CA ALA A 145 -22.77 -24.67 9.29
C ALA A 145 -21.55 -24.95 8.41
N ARG A 146 -21.63 -24.61 7.12
CA ARG A 146 -20.48 -24.70 6.20
C ARG A 146 -19.36 -23.75 6.60
N PHE A 147 -19.69 -22.56 7.09
CA PHE A 147 -18.71 -21.59 7.59
C PHE A 147 -17.90 -22.16 8.76
N GLU A 148 -18.57 -22.70 9.78
CA GLU A 148 -17.86 -23.25 10.95
C GLU A 148 -16.95 -24.42 10.57
N ALA A 149 -17.45 -25.33 9.73
CA ALA A 149 -16.65 -26.45 9.22
C ALA A 149 -15.45 -25.97 8.40
N GLY A 150 -15.66 -25.01 7.48
CA GLY A 150 -14.62 -24.41 6.65
C GLY A 150 -13.57 -23.66 7.47
N TYR A 151 -13.97 -22.97 8.52
CA TYR A 151 -13.06 -22.27 9.42
C TYR A 151 -12.11 -23.25 10.14
N ARG A 152 -12.67 -24.32 10.72
CA ARG A 152 -11.88 -25.35 11.41
C ARG A 152 -10.91 -26.06 10.46
N LYS A 153 -11.38 -26.40 9.26
CA LYS A 153 -10.53 -27.02 8.23
C LYS A 153 -9.42 -26.08 7.74
N THR A 154 -9.69 -24.78 7.66
CA THR A 154 -8.67 -23.79 7.35
C THR A 154 -7.59 -23.72 8.42
N LEU A 155 -7.92 -23.84 9.72
CA LEU A 155 -6.93 -23.93 10.80
C LEU A 155 -5.99 -25.13 10.63
N GLU A 156 -6.50 -26.27 10.17
CA GLU A 156 -5.67 -27.44 9.85
C GLU A 156 -4.69 -27.13 8.71
N GLY A 157 -5.12 -26.38 7.70
CA GLY A 157 -4.25 -25.87 6.63
C GLY A 157 -3.21 -24.86 7.12
N CYS A 158 -3.57 -23.97 8.03
CA CYS A 158 -2.60 -23.07 8.66
C CYS A 158 -1.52 -23.89 9.41
N TYR A 159 -1.94 -24.91 10.16
CA TYR A 159 -1.02 -25.77 10.89
C TYR A 159 -0.12 -26.60 9.96
N SER A 160 -0.63 -27.13 8.85
CA SER A 160 0.19 -27.89 7.90
C SER A 160 1.31 -27.05 7.27
N CYS A 161 1.02 -25.79 6.91
CA CYS A 161 2.05 -24.84 6.46
C CYS A 161 3.10 -24.58 7.55
N HIS A 162 2.68 -24.39 8.80
CA HIS A 162 3.61 -24.19 9.92
C HIS A 162 4.48 -25.41 10.19
N GLN A 163 3.92 -26.63 10.08
CA GLN A 163 4.68 -27.87 10.21
C GLN A 163 5.70 -28.04 9.09
N ALA A 164 5.29 -27.84 7.84
CA ALA A 164 6.17 -27.91 6.68
C ALA A 164 7.36 -26.94 6.83
N ALA A 165 7.09 -25.76 7.38
CA ALA A 165 8.08 -24.74 7.65
C ALA A 165 8.85 -24.92 8.97
N GLU A 166 8.83 -26.13 9.55
CA GLU A 166 9.53 -26.56 10.77
C GLU A 166 9.19 -25.75 12.03
N LYS A 167 7.95 -25.27 12.12
CA LYS A 167 7.41 -24.52 13.28
C LYS A 167 6.18 -25.22 13.89
N PRO A 168 6.28 -26.50 14.31
CA PRO A 168 5.12 -27.26 14.82
C PRO A 168 4.55 -26.71 16.14
N TYR A 169 5.30 -25.85 16.84
CA TYR A 169 4.82 -25.16 18.04
C TYR A 169 3.84 -24.01 17.74
N LEU A 170 3.73 -23.56 16.47
CA LEU A 170 2.74 -22.59 16.03
C LEU A 170 1.45 -23.33 15.63
N ARG A 171 0.55 -23.51 16.60
CA ARG A 171 -0.67 -24.31 16.42
C ARG A 171 -1.93 -23.45 16.58
N PRO A 172 -2.50 -22.93 15.48
CA PRO A 172 -3.74 -22.18 15.51
C PRO A 172 -4.89 -23.01 16.10
N GLN A 173 -5.80 -22.34 16.80
CA GLN A 173 -7.02 -22.92 17.36
C GLN A 173 -8.18 -21.96 17.16
N VAL A 174 -9.41 -22.46 17.31
CA VAL A 174 -10.59 -21.57 17.32
C VAL A 174 -10.47 -20.62 18.52
N PRO A 175 -10.53 -19.30 18.30
CA PRO A 175 -10.35 -18.34 19.38
C PRO A 175 -11.55 -18.38 20.34
N LEU A 176 -11.27 -18.28 21.65
CA LEU A 176 -12.29 -18.22 22.69
C LEU A 176 -12.74 -16.78 23.00
N VAL A 177 -11.88 -15.79 22.69
CA VAL A 177 -12.14 -14.36 22.87
C VAL A 177 -11.66 -13.58 21.65
N PRO A 178 -12.30 -12.45 21.31
CA PRO A 178 -11.82 -11.57 20.25
C PRO A 178 -10.39 -11.10 20.52
N PRO A 179 -9.56 -10.92 19.48
CA PRO A 179 -8.18 -10.46 19.67
C PRO A 179 -8.12 -9.04 20.26
N GLN A 180 -9.17 -8.24 20.09
CA GLN A 180 -9.33 -6.93 20.71
C GLN A 180 -10.82 -6.56 20.77
N PRO A 181 -11.25 -5.79 21.79
CA PRO A 181 -12.67 -5.54 22.05
C PRO A 181 -13.24 -4.34 21.28
N ILE A 182 -12.44 -3.70 20.42
CA ILE A 182 -12.80 -2.41 19.80
C ILE A 182 -13.85 -2.55 18.68
N MET A 183 -13.95 -3.74 18.08
CA MET A 183 -14.82 -3.98 16.93
C MET A 183 -16.16 -4.56 17.38
N ASN A 184 -17.24 -3.83 17.10
CA ASN A 184 -18.58 -4.36 17.25
C ASN A 184 -18.91 -5.29 16.06
N THR A 185 -19.15 -6.56 16.34
CA THR A 185 -19.47 -7.58 15.33
C THR A 185 -20.96 -7.71 15.06
N ASP A 186 -21.83 -6.99 15.76
CA ASP A 186 -23.27 -7.03 15.52
C ASP A 186 -23.61 -6.47 14.13
N PRO A 187 -24.27 -7.24 13.24
CA PRO A 187 -24.63 -6.76 11.90
C PRO A 187 -25.63 -5.58 11.92
N ASP A 188 -26.36 -5.41 13.02
CA ASP A 188 -27.38 -4.37 13.20
C ASP A 188 -26.90 -3.20 14.07
N ALA A 189 -25.60 -3.17 14.42
CA ALA A 189 -25.00 -2.09 15.21
C ALA A 189 -25.35 -0.71 14.64
N LYS A 190 -25.78 0.20 15.53
CA LYS A 190 -26.14 1.59 15.16
C LYS A 190 -25.09 2.61 15.61
N TRP A 191 -24.40 2.37 16.71
CA TRP A 191 -23.32 3.25 17.17
C TRP A 191 -21.96 2.81 16.60
N PRO A 192 -21.06 3.73 16.21
CA PRO A 192 -21.24 5.18 16.13
C PRO A 192 -22.13 5.55 14.92
N ASN A 193 -23.12 6.43 15.15
CA ASN A 193 -23.98 6.97 14.11
C ASN A 193 -23.34 8.21 13.46
#